data_AF-A0AA41JU12-F1
#
_entry.id   AF-A0AA41JU12-F1
#
_cell.length_a   1.000
_cell.length_b   1.000
_cell.length_c   1.000
_cell.angle_alpha   90.00
_cell.angle_beta   90.00
_cell.angle_gamma   90.00
#
_symmetry.space_group_name_H-M   'P 1'
#
loop_
_entity.id
_entity.type
_entity.pdbx_description
1 polymer ?
#
loop_
_entity_poly.entity_id
_entity_poly.type
_entity_poly.pdbx_seq_one_letter_code
_entity_poly.pdbx_strand_id
1 'polypeptide(L)'
;MTTFELEEYLEANSQIVDNFRDKYAAFLNEQNADRPTNKKWSSLRIKNETSSAVIKFISNIRNEISTSMGSAQRKHRTNWISYIEKHEIIYRLEESMADMVFEG
;
A
#
# COMPACT_ATOMS: atom_id res chain seq x y z
N MET A 1 12.23 3.88 10.37
CA MET A 1 10.93 3.22 10.16
C MET A 1 11.12 2.10 9.14
N THR A 2 10.78 0.88 9.49
CA THR A 2 10.70 -0.28 8.59
C THR A 2 9.43 -0.22 7.74
N THR A 3 9.29 -1.10 6.75
CA THR A 3 8.02 -1.22 5.98
C THR A 3 6.88 -1.62 6.91
N PHE A 4 7.10 -2.56 7.81
CA PHE A 4 6.10 -3.02 8.77
C PHE A 4 5.66 -1.91 9.74
N GLU A 5 6.61 -1.15 10.29
CA GLU A 5 6.27 -0.01 11.17
C GLU A 5 5.50 1.10 10.43
N LEU A 6 5.70 1.25 9.11
CA LEU A 6 4.94 2.18 8.29
C LEU A 6 3.54 1.63 8.01
N GLU A 7 3.40 0.34 7.71
CA GLU A 7 2.11 -0.33 7.55
C GLU A 7 1.24 -0.13 8.80
N GLU A 8 1.75 -0.49 9.98
CA GLU A 8 1.04 -0.29 11.25
C GLU A 8 0.64 1.17 11.47
N TYR A 9 1.51 2.11 11.10
CA TYR A 9 1.21 3.53 11.21
C TYR A 9 0.10 3.97 10.24
N LEU A 10 0.14 3.52 8.99
CA LEU A 10 -0.88 3.87 8.00
C LEU A 10 -2.24 3.24 8.34
N GLU A 11 -2.27 1.99 8.78
CA GLU A 11 -3.50 1.30 9.20
C GLU A 11 -4.13 1.97 10.44
N ALA A 12 -3.32 2.48 11.37
CA ALA A 12 -3.82 3.16 12.56
C ALA A 12 -4.34 4.59 12.28
N ASN A 13 -3.96 5.21 11.17
CA ASN A 13 -4.19 6.64 10.92
C ASN A 13 -4.93 6.94 9.60
N SER A 14 -5.27 5.93 8.80
CA SER A 14 -5.90 6.11 7.49
C SER A 14 -6.59 4.83 7.03
N GLN A 15 -7.27 4.89 5.88
CA GLN A 15 -7.83 3.72 5.20
C GLN A 15 -7.04 3.32 3.94
N ILE A 16 -5.85 3.91 3.73
CA ILE A 16 -5.07 3.74 2.50
C ILE A 16 -4.70 2.27 2.25
N VAL A 17 -4.26 1.56 3.29
CA VAL A 17 -3.81 0.16 3.18
C VAL A 17 -4.99 -0.76 2.90
N ASP A 18 -6.10 -0.60 3.62
CA ASP A 18 -7.33 -1.37 3.42
C ASP A 18 -7.91 -1.11 2.02
N ASN A 19 -8.02 0.15 1.60
CA ASN A 19 -8.52 0.51 0.28
C ASN A 19 -7.66 -0.04 -0.85
N PHE A 20 -6.33 0.02 -0.75
CA PHE A 20 -5.44 -0.57 -1.73
C PHE A 20 -5.64 -2.09 -1.80
N ARG A 21 -5.70 -2.75 -0.63
CA ARG A 21 -5.87 -4.20 -0.50
C ARG A 21 -7.18 -4.65 -1.17
N ASP A 22 -8.27 -3.95 -0.91
CA ASP A 22 -9.59 -4.25 -1.45
C ASP A 22 -9.68 -3.99 -2.96
N LYS A 23 -9.18 -2.83 -3.43
CA LYS A 23 -9.14 -2.50 -4.86
C LYS A 23 -8.30 -3.52 -5.64
N TYR A 24 -7.14 -3.94 -5.12
CA TYR A 24 -6.28 -4.89 -5.80
C TYR A 24 -6.87 -6.31 -5.78
N ALA A 25 -7.48 -6.74 -4.67
CA ALA A 25 -8.20 -8.00 -4.61
C ALA A 25 -9.38 -8.03 -5.59
N ALA A 26 -10.13 -6.92 -5.72
CA ALA A 26 -11.21 -6.79 -6.69
C ALA A 26 -10.68 -6.93 -8.13
N PHE A 27 -9.60 -6.21 -8.45
CA PHE A 27 -8.91 -6.32 -9.75
C PHE A 27 -8.50 -7.76 -10.09
N LEU A 28 -7.87 -8.47 -9.15
CA LEU A 28 -7.51 -9.88 -9.37
C LEU A 28 -8.73 -10.78 -9.54
N ASN A 29 -9.83 -10.51 -8.84
CA ASN A 29 -11.06 -11.28 -8.99
C ASN A 29 -11.73 -11.02 -10.34
N GLU A 30 -11.70 -9.79 -10.84
CA GLU A 30 -12.17 -9.44 -12.19
C GLU A 30 -11.37 -10.20 -13.25
N GLN A 31 -10.03 -10.13 -13.20
CA GLN A 31 -9.17 -10.92 -14.09
C GLN A 31 -9.43 -12.44 -13.96
N ASN A 32 -9.76 -12.91 -12.75
CA ASN A 32 -10.06 -14.31 -12.51
C ASN A 32 -11.45 -14.72 -13.00
N ALA A 33 -12.39 -13.77 -13.15
CA ALA A 33 -13.74 -14.02 -13.64
C ALA A 33 -13.71 -14.59 -15.05
N ASP A 34 -12.86 -14.02 -15.92
CA ASP A 34 -12.71 -14.37 -17.34
C ASP A 34 -11.91 -15.65 -17.59
N ARG A 35 -11.29 -16.23 -16.56
CA ARG A 35 -10.48 -17.45 -16.69
C ARG A 35 -11.39 -18.68 -16.87
N PRO A 36 -11.01 -19.64 -17.73
CA PRO A 36 -11.67 -20.94 -17.80
C PRO A 36 -11.77 -21.59 -16.44
N THR A 37 -12.86 -22.31 -16.15
CA THR A 37 -13.14 -22.90 -14.82
C THR A 37 -11.97 -23.70 -14.26
N ASN A 38 -11.31 -24.51 -15.08
CA ASN A 38 -10.16 -25.33 -14.69
C ASN A 38 -8.83 -24.54 -14.56
N LYS A 39 -8.85 -23.25 -14.86
CA LYS A 39 -7.70 -22.32 -14.78
C LYS A 39 -7.94 -21.16 -13.81
N LYS A 40 -9.10 -21.09 -13.15
CA LYS A 40 -9.37 -20.09 -12.12
C LYS A 40 -8.36 -20.19 -10.99
N TRP A 41 -7.92 -19.04 -10.52
CA TRP A 41 -7.10 -18.91 -9.32
C TRP A 41 -7.94 -19.26 -8.09
N SER A 42 -7.31 -19.94 -7.13
CA SER A 42 -7.90 -20.19 -5.83
C SER A 42 -7.95 -18.91 -5.00
N SER A 43 -8.87 -18.85 -4.04
CA SER A 43 -8.95 -17.73 -3.10
C SER A 43 -7.65 -17.54 -2.31
N LEU A 44 -6.95 -18.64 -1.99
CA LEU A 44 -5.63 -18.57 -1.34
C LEU A 44 -4.59 -17.87 -2.22
N ARG A 45 -4.58 -18.17 -3.52
CA ARG A 45 -3.68 -17.47 -4.45
C ARG A 45 -3.99 -15.98 -4.49
N ILE A 46 -5.25 -15.60 -4.68
CA ILE A 46 -5.66 -14.18 -4.72
C ILE A 46 -5.24 -13.45 -3.44
N LYS A 47 -5.49 -14.07 -2.28
CA LYS A 47 -5.05 -13.52 -0.98
C LYS A 47 -3.54 -13.30 -0.94
N ASN A 48 -2.74 -14.30 -1.32
CA ASN A 48 -1.28 -14.21 -1.27
C ASN A 48 -0.72 -13.16 -2.23
N GLU A 49 -1.26 -13.07 -3.43
CA GLU A 49 -0.88 -12.03 -4.42
C GLU A 49 -1.26 -10.64 -3.91
N THR A 50 -2.44 -10.50 -3.29
CA THR A 50 -2.88 -9.23 -2.68
C THR A 50 -1.96 -8.81 -1.54
N SER A 51 -1.63 -9.71 -0.61
CA SER A 51 -0.67 -9.41 0.47
C SER A 51 0.70 -9.01 -0.08
N SER A 52 1.17 -9.68 -1.12
CA SER A 52 2.45 -9.36 -1.77
C SER A 52 2.43 -7.97 -2.43
N ALA A 53 1.30 -7.57 -3.03
CA ALA A 53 1.11 -6.25 -3.60
C ALA A 53 1.07 -5.15 -2.53
N VAL A 54 0.38 -5.39 -1.40
CA VAL A 54 0.35 -4.45 -0.26
C VAL A 54 1.76 -4.18 0.26
N ILE A 55 2.57 -5.23 0.49
CA ILE A 55 3.96 -5.08 0.96
C ILE A 55 4.79 -4.22 -0.01
N LYS A 56 4.62 -4.44 -1.33
CA LYS A 56 5.31 -3.65 -2.36
C LYS A 56 4.85 -2.20 -2.34
N PHE A 57 3.55 -1.96 -2.27
CA PHE A 57 2.97 -0.61 -2.19
C PHE A 57 3.50 0.18 -1.00
N ILE A 58 3.49 -0.40 0.20
CA ILE A 58 4.00 0.26 1.41
C ILE A 58 5.51 0.47 1.32
N SER A 59 6.24 -0.48 0.73
CA SER A 59 7.68 -0.33 0.50
C SER A 59 7.99 0.82 -0.47
N ASN A 60 7.15 1.04 -1.49
CA ASN A 60 7.29 2.16 -2.43
C ASN A 60 7.04 3.50 -1.73
N ILE A 61 5.94 3.63 -0.97
CA ILE A 61 5.67 4.83 -0.16
C ILE A 61 6.84 5.12 0.78
N ARG A 62 7.32 4.09 1.49
CA ARG A 62 8.47 4.22 2.39
C ARG A 62 9.69 4.74 1.63
N ASN A 63 9.97 4.20 0.45
CA ASN A 63 11.12 4.60 -0.35
C ASN A 63 11.01 6.06 -0.80
N GLU A 64 9.85 6.49 -1.32
CA GLU A 64 9.56 7.88 -1.74
C GLU A 64 9.72 8.89 -0.60
N ILE A 65 9.23 8.55 0.60
CA ILE A 65 9.45 9.36 1.79
C ILE A 65 10.95 9.42 2.09
N SER A 66 11.63 8.26 2.07
CA SER A 66 13.03 8.16 2.46
C SER A 66 14.01 8.87 1.52
N THR A 67 13.69 9.00 0.23
CA THR A 67 14.53 9.72 -0.75
C THR A 67 14.46 11.22 -0.54
N SER A 68 13.34 11.70 0.02
CA SER A 68 13.12 13.11 0.33
C SER A 68 13.59 13.51 1.74
N MET A 69 13.94 12.52 2.58
CA MET A 69 14.46 12.72 3.93
C MET A 69 16.00 12.68 3.98
N GLY A 70 16.58 13.53 4.84
CA GLY A 70 18.01 13.45 5.17
C GLY A 70 18.39 12.15 5.88
N SER A 71 19.62 11.67 5.69
CA SER A 71 20.12 10.43 6.28
C SER A 71 20.01 10.39 7.82
N ALA A 72 20.26 11.52 8.50
CA ALA A 72 20.09 11.64 9.95
C ALA A 72 18.62 11.54 10.38
N GLN A 73 17.69 12.14 9.62
CA GLN A 73 16.26 12.10 9.93
C GLN A 73 15.75 10.65 9.88
N ARG A 74 16.23 9.84 8.92
CA ARG A 74 15.77 8.45 8.73
C ARG A 74 16.05 7.51 9.91
N LYS A 75 16.95 7.87 10.83
CA LYS A 75 17.40 7.00 11.95
C LYS A 75 16.33 6.75 13.01
N HIS A 76 15.40 7.68 13.21
CA HIS A 76 14.43 7.61 14.32
C HIS A 76 13.01 7.60 13.78
N ARG A 77 12.15 6.71 14.30
CA ARG A 77 10.74 6.58 13.89
C ARG A 77 9.97 7.89 14.05
N THR A 78 10.19 8.62 15.13
CA THR A 78 9.56 9.93 15.40
C THR A 78 9.80 10.94 14.28
N ASN A 79 11.01 10.99 13.71
CA ASN A 79 11.32 11.89 12.60
C ASN A 79 10.56 11.54 11.32
N TRP A 80 10.27 10.25 11.09
CA TRP A 80 9.44 9.84 9.96
C TRP A 80 7.99 10.28 10.15
N ILE A 81 7.44 10.09 11.36
CA ILE A 81 6.08 10.53 11.70
C ILE A 81 5.96 12.04 11.52
N SER A 82 6.87 12.82 12.10
CA SER A 82 6.86 14.27 11.94
C SER A 82 7.02 14.70 10.47
N TYR A 83 7.75 13.94 9.66
CA TYR A 83 7.84 14.19 8.22
C TYR A 83 6.50 13.91 7.51
N ILE A 84 5.87 12.78 7.79
CA ILE A 84 4.56 12.40 7.24
C ILE A 84 3.50 13.44 7.57
N GLU A 85 3.44 13.88 8.83
CA GLU A 85 2.50 14.89 9.31
C GLU A 85 2.78 16.25 8.65
N LYS A 86 4.04 16.72 8.68
CA LYS A 86 4.43 18.02 8.12
C LYS A 86 4.14 18.14 6.62
N HIS A 87 4.27 17.04 5.89
CA HIS A 87 4.09 17.01 4.44
C HIS A 87 2.72 16.48 4.01
N GLU A 88 1.78 16.33 4.96
CA GLU A 88 0.40 15.89 4.74
C GLU A 88 0.32 14.63 3.87
N ILE A 89 1.25 13.69 4.10
CA ILE A 89 1.45 12.55 3.20
C ILE A 89 0.24 11.62 3.22
N ILE A 90 -0.40 11.44 4.37
CA ILE A 90 -1.64 10.65 4.47
C ILE A 90 -2.72 11.27 3.57
N TYR A 91 -2.98 12.57 3.71
CA TYR A 91 -4.00 13.27 2.92
C TYR A 91 -3.75 13.09 1.41
N ARG A 92 -2.51 13.31 0.96
CA ARG A 92 -2.13 13.14 -0.44
C ARG A 92 -2.28 11.71 -0.96
N LEU A 93 -1.97 10.73 -0.12
CA LEU A 93 -2.16 9.32 -0.45
C LEU A 93 -3.64 8.95 -0.49
N GLU A 94 -4.47 9.50 0.39
CA GLU A 94 -5.93 9.29 0.36
C GLU A 94 -6.57 9.90 -0.89
N GLU A 95 -6.18 11.11 -1.28
CA GLU A 95 -6.60 11.70 -2.56
C GLU A 95 -6.20 10.81 -3.74
N SER A 96 -4.93 10.39 -3.79
CA SER A 96 -4.47 9.49 -4.85
C SER A 96 -5.18 8.13 -4.84
N MET A 97 -5.59 7.64 -3.66
CA MET A 97 -6.26 6.35 -3.51
C MET A 97 -7.71 6.40 -4.00
N ALA A 98 -8.39 7.54 -3.83
CA ALA A 98 -9.77 7.73 -4.28
C ALA A 98 -9.89 7.47 -5.79
N ASP A 99 -9.00 8.07 -6.56
CA ASP A 99 -8.95 7.96 -8.03
C ASP A 99 -8.19 6.73 -8.53
N MET A 100 -7.60 5.94 -7.64
CA MET A 100 -6.79 4.78 -8.02
C MET A 100 -7.66 3.70 -8.67
N VAL A 101 -7.29 3.33 -9.89
CA VAL A 101 -7.83 2.20 -10.65
C VAL A 101 -6.66 1.35 -11.15
N PHE A 102 -6.78 0.03 -11.06
CA PHE A 102 -5.80 -0.89 -11.64
C PHE A 102 -6.18 -1.19 -13.09
N GLU A 103 -5.20 -1.02 -14.00
CA GLU A 103 -5.36 -1.36 -15.42
C GLU A 103 -4.85 -2.78 -15.67
N GLY A 104 -5.57 -3.54 -16.51
CA GLY A 104 -5.36 -4.96 -16.80
C GLY A 104 -4.90 -5.23 -18.22
#